data_AF-A0A958L0P1-F1
#
_entry.id   AF-A0A958L0P1-F1
#
_cell.length_a   1.000
_cell.length_b   1.000
_cell.length_c   1.000
_cell.angle_alpha   90.00
_cell.angle_beta   90.00
_cell.angle_gamma   90.00
#
_symmetry.space_group_name_H-M   'P 1'
#
loop_
_entity.id
_entity.type
_entity.pdbx_description
1 polymer ?
#
loop_
_entity_poly.entity_id
_entity_poly.type
_entity_poly.pdbx_seq_one_letter_code
_entity_poly.pdbx_strand_id
1 'polypeptide(L)'
;MKDFFSTLISSLWSSTREATIQLKKSLILIPGMLVLLGVYLLVTFVAGRLGGVLGGFVVGLVQLLCLTLFYQWILEARSPRGLRLQDMKEFRPELFFALLSVAFPLFLIQLAMGVAFAPGEFASNGGASPVPFALALQLFIQLLIVILLNPAIEVLLLSQTQGVDAMARSMRFVIENWIEWLIPFIALMAPALLFATGLRGLLISAPEAFVIAIVGLFSATDVLLPITPVVKWWLVSLGASLSPAGNLLGMLWLIPALVLGAWFQLFRLHYYQSLEGSSRRSRIFRAKQGG
;
A
#
# COMPACT_ATOMS: atom_id res chain seq x y z
N MET A 1 -19.88 -0.87 -23.32
CA MET A 1 -19.34 0.14 -22.37
C MET A 1 -20.27 0.38 -21.19
N LYS A 2 -21.58 0.56 -21.35
CA LYS A 2 -22.52 0.76 -20.23
C LYS A 2 -22.47 -0.38 -19.18
N ASP A 3 -22.40 -1.63 -19.62
CA ASP A 3 -22.36 -2.80 -18.71
C ASP A 3 -21.06 -2.91 -17.91
N PHE A 4 -19.96 -2.38 -18.45
CA PHE A 4 -18.68 -2.34 -17.76
C PHE A 4 -18.74 -1.37 -16.57
N PHE A 5 -19.22 -0.14 -16.82
CA PHE A 5 -19.34 0.88 -15.78
C PHE A 5 -20.36 0.50 -14.71
N SER A 6 -21.49 -0.11 -15.07
CA SER A 6 -22.47 -0.58 -14.07
C SER A 6 -21.91 -1.70 -13.19
N THR A 7 -21.17 -2.64 -13.78
CA THR A 7 -20.48 -3.72 -13.02
C THR A 7 -19.40 -3.15 -12.11
N LEU A 8 -18.60 -2.19 -12.60
CA LEU A 8 -17.58 -1.52 -11.81
C LEU A 8 -18.19 -0.77 -10.63
N ILE A 9 -19.20 0.07 -10.88
CA ILE A 9 -19.87 0.87 -9.84
C ILE A 9 -20.53 -0.04 -8.79
N SER A 10 -21.20 -1.12 -9.21
CA SER A 10 -21.80 -2.07 -8.26
C SER A 10 -20.76 -2.82 -7.42
N SER A 11 -19.62 -3.19 -8.01
CA SER A 11 -18.48 -3.76 -7.29
C SER A 11 -17.88 -2.78 -6.27
N LEU A 12 -17.69 -1.51 -6.66
CA LEU A 12 -17.19 -0.46 -5.77
C LEU A 12 -18.14 -0.20 -4.60
N TRP A 13 -19.44 -0.11 -4.90
CA TRP A 13 -20.48 0.15 -3.91
C TRP A 13 -20.61 -0.98 -2.89
N SER A 14 -20.67 -2.23 -3.37
CA SER A 14 -20.74 -3.41 -2.49
C SER A 14 -19.50 -3.51 -1.59
N SER A 15 -18.30 -3.35 -2.15
CA SER A 15 -17.04 -3.39 -1.40
C SER A 15 -16.96 -2.27 -0.35
N THR A 16 -17.43 -1.08 -0.69
CA THR A 16 -17.50 0.07 0.24
C THR A 16 -18.44 -0.20 1.41
N ARG A 17 -19.62 -0.75 1.11
CA ARG A 17 -20.62 -1.09 2.13
C ARG A 17 -20.08 -2.16 3.07
N GLU A 18 -19.49 -3.23 2.54
CA GLU A 18 -18.92 -4.31 3.37
C GLU A 18 -17.78 -3.81 4.24
N ALA A 19 -16.82 -3.06 3.69
CA ALA A 19 -15.72 -2.48 4.47
C ALA A 19 -16.22 -1.60 5.62
N THR A 20 -17.25 -0.79 5.37
CA THR A 20 -17.85 0.08 6.39
C THR A 20 -18.53 -0.71 7.51
N ILE A 21 -19.29 -1.76 7.15
CA ILE A 21 -19.94 -2.64 8.13
C ILE A 21 -18.88 -3.35 8.99
N GLN A 22 -17.84 -3.88 8.36
CA GLN A 22 -16.80 -4.65 9.07
C GLN A 22 -15.93 -3.78 9.96
N LEU A 23 -15.61 -2.55 9.53
CA LEU A 23 -14.88 -1.61 10.37
C LEU A 23 -15.70 -1.20 11.60
N LYS A 24 -17.00 -0.95 11.44
CA LYS A 24 -17.90 -0.63 12.58
C LYS A 24 -17.97 -1.77 13.59
N LYS A 25 -17.91 -3.03 13.14
CA LYS A 25 -17.87 -4.21 14.01
C LYS A 25 -16.51 -4.43 14.65
N SER A 26 -15.46 -3.84 14.10
CA SER A 26 -14.06 -4.10 14.44
C SER A 26 -13.32 -2.83 14.85
N LEU A 27 -13.98 -1.92 15.56
CA LEU A 27 -13.38 -0.64 16.00
C LEU A 27 -12.12 -0.83 16.85
N ILE A 28 -11.98 -1.99 17.48
CA ILE A 28 -10.79 -2.37 18.25
C ILE A 28 -9.52 -2.50 17.41
N LEU A 29 -9.66 -2.61 16.10
CA LEU A 29 -8.56 -2.55 15.15
C LEU A 29 -7.76 -1.25 15.28
N ILE A 30 -8.44 -0.12 15.56
CA ILE A 30 -7.80 1.21 15.65
C ILE A 30 -6.81 1.33 16.82
N PRO A 31 -7.20 1.03 18.09
CA PRO A 31 -6.22 1.01 19.18
C PRO A 31 -5.15 -0.06 18.97
N GLY A 32 -5.47 -1.19 18.34
CA GLY A 32 -4.47 -2.17 17.93
C GLY A 32 -3.41 -1.58 17.00
N MET A 33 -3.83 -0.90 15.94
CA MET A 33 -2.94 -0.24 14.98
C MET A 33 -2.08 0.83 15.65
N LEU A 34 -2.61 1.57 16.62
CA LEU A 34 -1.84 2.53 17.43
C LEU A 34 -0.73 1.84 18.22
N VAL A 35 -1.01 0.69 18.83
CA VAL A 35 0.00 -0.09 19.56
C VAL A 35 1.08 -0.59 18.59
N LEU A 36 0.70 -1.16 17.44
CA LEU A 36 1.68 -1.62 16.44
C LEU A 36 2.56 -0.48 15.92
N LEU A 37 1.96 0.69 15.68
CA LEU A 37 2.70 1.89 15.28
C LEU A 37 3.68 2.34 16.38
N GLY A 38 3.23 2.37 17.64
CA GLY A 38 4.08 2.72 18.78
C GLY A 38 5.27 1.77 18.94
N VAL A 39 5.04 0.46 18.81
CA VAL A 39 6.10 -0.57 18.82
C VAL A 39 7.08 -0.34 17.67
N TYR A 40 6.58 -0.13 16.45
CA TYR A 40 7.42 0.11 15.28
C TYR A 40 8.29 1.38 15.44
N LEU A 41 7.70 2.49 15.91
CA LEU A 41 8.42 3.73 16.15
C LEU A 41 9.49 3.58 17.23
N LEU A 42 9.17 2.88 18.33
CA LEU A 42 10.12 2.61 19.41
C LEU A 42 11.30 1.77 18.92
N VAL A 43 11.04 0.69 18.18
CA VAL A 43 12.11 -0.15 17.62
C VAL A 43 12.94 0.63 16.62
N THR A 44 12.32 1.42 15.74
CA THR A 44 13.05 2.27 14.78
C THR A 44 13.97 3.25 15.50
N PHE A 45 13.49 3.87 16.58
CA PHE A 45 14.30 4.77 17.41
C PHE A 45 15.49 4.08 18.07
N VAL A 46 15.29 2.87 18.63
CA VAL A 46 16.35 2.11 19.29
C VAL A 46 17.34 1.52 18.27
N ALA A 47 16.84 0.86 17.23
CA ALA A 47 17.64 0.24 16.18
C ALA A 47 18.38 1.28 15.33
N GLY A 48 17.83 2.50 15.18
CA GLY A 48 18.53 3.62 14.58
C GLY A 48 19.84 3.98 15.28
N ARG A 49 19.99 3.66 16.58
CA ARG A 49 21.25 3.83 17.32
C ARG A 49 22.28 2.74 17.04
N LEU A 50 21.85 1.55 16.61
CA LEU A 50 22.75 0.47 16.19
C LEU A 50 23.42 0.80 14.85
N GLY A 51 22.72 1.59 14.01
CA GLY A 51 23.23 2.07 12.72
C GLY A 51 23.43 0.96 11.67
N GLY A 52 23.66 1.41 10.43
CA GLY A 52 24.04 0.55 9.32
C GLY A 52 23.01 -0.53 8.96
N VAL A 53 23.52 -1.59 8.33
CA VAL A 53 22.71 -2.71 7.81
C VAL A 53 22.01 -3.48 8.93
N LEU A 54 22.68 -3.64 10.09
CA LEU A 54 22.12 -4.39 11.22
C LEU A 54 20.88 -3.71 11.79
N GLY A 55 20.94 -2.39 12.00
CA GLY A 55 19.77 -1.61 12.42
C GLY A 55 18.61 -1.70 11.43
N GLY A 56 18.91 -1.58 10.13
CA GLY A 56 17.91 -1.73 9.07
C GLY A 56 17.25 -3.10 9.03
N PHE A 57 18.02 -4.18 9.23
CA PHE A 57 17.51 -5.55 9.27
C PHE A 57 16.56 -5.78 10.45
N VAL A 58 16.92 -5.29 11.65
CA VAL A 58 16.07 -5.36 12.84
C VAL A 58 14.75 -4.62 12.63
N VAL A 59 14.82 -3.40 12.07
CA VAL A 59 13.61 -2.62 11.75
C VAL A 59 12.74 -3.35 10.74
N GLY A 60 13.32 -3.92 9.69
CA GLY A 60 12.59 -4.69 8.67
C GLY A 60 11.88 -5.92 9.24
N LEU A 61 12.54 -6.67 10.13
CA LEU A 61 11.92 -7.82 10.80
C LEU A 61 10.75 -7.41 11.70
N VAL A 62 10.91 -6.34 12.48
CA VAL A 62 9.83 -5.83 13.34
C VAL A 62 8.69 -5.26 12.50
N GLN A 63 8.99 -4.54 11.41
CA GLN A 63 7.99 -4.10 10.46
C GLN A 63 7.17 -5.29 9.96
N LEU A 64 7.82 -6.37 9.56
CA LEU A 64 7.16 -7.57 9.07
C LEU A 64 6.29 -8.26 10.14
N LEU A 65 6.76 -8.30 11.39
CA LEU A 65 5.96 -8.81 12.52
C LEU A 65 4.71 -7.95 12.75
N CYS A 66 4.87 -6.62 12.77
CA CYS A 66 3.75 -5.70 12.89
C CYS A 66 2.76 -5.84 11.73
N LEU A 67 3.26 -5.98 10.50
CA LEU A 67 2.42 -6.22 9.31
C LEU A 67 1.67 -7.54 9.40
N THR A 68 2.31 -8.59 9.91
CA THR A 68 1.66 -9.89 10.12
C THR A 68 0.48 -9.77 11.06
N LEU A 69 0.68 -9.12 12.22
CA LEU A 69 -0.39 -8.89 13.20
C LEU A 69 -1.50 -8.02 12.61
N PHE A 70 -1.14 -6.93 11.93
CA PHE A 70 -2.09 -6.05 11.26
C PHE A 70 -2.95 -6.82 10.27
N TYR A 71 -2.36 -7.62 9.39
CA TYR A 71 -3.09 -8.37 8.37
C TYR A 71 -3.93 -9.51 8.96
N GLN A 72 -3.46 -10.16 10.02
CA GLN A 72 -4.27 -11.11 10.76
C GLN A 72 -5.52 -10.44 11.33
N TRP A 73 -5.39 -9.27 11.94
CA TRP A 73 -6.53 -8.53 12.49
C TRP A 73 -7.47 -8.03 11.41
N ILE A 74 -6.95 -7.62 10.26
CA ILE A 74 -7.75 -7.27 9.09
C ILE A 74 -8.54 -8.49 8.59
N LEU A 75 -7.94 -9.67 8.52
CA LEU A 75 -8.63 -10.90 8.13
C LEU A 75 -9.73 -11.27 9.11
N GLU A 76 -9.47 -11.22 10.42
CA GLU A 76 -10.48 -11.48 11.45
C GLU A 76 -11.59 -10.42 11.47
N ALA A 77 -11.27 -9.16 11.17
CA ALA A 77 -12.24 -8.09 11.04
C ALA A 77 -13.24 -8.32 9.89
N ARG A 78 -12.91 -9.15 8.90
CA ARG A 78 -13.85 -9.54 7.83
C ARG A 78 -14.85 -10.61 8.26
N SER A 79 -14.62 -11.28 9.38
CA SER A 79 -15.55 -12.31 9.86
C SER A 79 -16.91 -11.70 10.21
N PRO A 80 -18.03 -12.44 10.10
CA PRO A 80 -19.36 -11.91 10.42
C PRO A 80 -19.49 -11.37 11.86
N ARG A 81 -18.67 -11.93 12.77
CA ARG A 81 -18.59 -11.59 14.19
C ARG A 81 -17.73 -10.35 14.49
N GLY A 82 -16.90 -9.88 13.55
CA GLY A 82 -15.92 -8.81 13.75
C GLY A 82 -14.71 -9.24 14.60
N LEU A 83 -13.74 -8.35 14.73
CA LEU A 83 -12.51 -8.56 15.50
C LEU A 83 -12.76 -8.52 17.01
N ARG A 84 -12.33 -9.54 17.76
CA ARG A 84 -12.35 -9.55 19.24
C ARG A 84 -10.94 -9.45 19.82
N LEU A 85 -10.85 -9.03 21.08
CA LEU A 85 -9.58 -8.96 21.83
C LEU A 85 -8.81 -10.29 21.87
N GLN A 86 -9.52 -11.42 21.95
CA GLN A 86 -8.91 -12.74 21.97
C GLN A 86 -8.16 -13.03 20.65
N ASP A 87 -8.73 -12.61 19.53
CA ASP A 87 -8.16 -12.85 18.19
C ASP A 87 -6.88 -12.02 17.96
N MET A 88 -6.69 -10.96 18.76
CA MET A 88 -5.51 -10.10 18.70
C MET A 88 -4.28 -10.69 19.38
N LYS A 89 -4.45 -11.73 20.21
CA LYS A 89 -3.36 -12.39 20.93
C LYS A 89 -2.75 -13.55 20.16
N GLU A 90 -3.50 -14.10 19.21
CA GLU A 90 -3.02 -15.19 18.37
C GLU A 90 -1.97 -14.66 17.40
N PHE A 91 -0.95 -15.47 17.09
CA PHE A 91 0.03 -15.17 16.06
C PHE A 91 0.03 -16.33 15.07
N ARG A 92 -0.11 -16.01 13.78
CA ARG A 92 -0.09 -17.01 12.69
C ARG A 92 1.28 -17.05 12.01
N PRO A 93 2.17 -18.00 12.36
CA PRO A 93 3.49 -18.08 11.75
C PRO A 93 3.43 -18.32 10.24
N GLU A 94 2.39 -18.99 9.74
CA GLU A 94 2.20 -19.23 8.32
C GLU A 94 2.04 -17.90 7.56
N LEU A 95 1.30 -16.95 8.12
CA LEU A 95 1.13 -15.62 7.53
C LEU A 95 2.45 -14.83 7.59
N PHE A 96 3.20 -14.96 8.70
CA PHE A 96 4.51 -14.32 8.82
C PHE A 96 5.47 -14.80 7.73
N PHE A 97 5.61 -16.11 7.54
CA PHE A 97 6.50 -16.67 6.53
C PHE A 97 6.01 -16.39 5.10
N ALA A 98 4.70 -16.37 4.89
CA ALA A 98 4.14 -15.93 3.62
C ALA A 98 4.53 -14.47 3.33
N LEU A 99 4.33 -13.55 4.28
CA LEU A 99 4.72 -12.15 4.11
C LEU A 99 6.23 -12.00 3.93
N LEU A 100 7.04 -12.75 4.69
CA LEU A 100 8.50 -12.77 4.56
C LEU A 100 8.93 -13.17 3.15
N SER A 101 8.28 -14.18 2.58
CA SER A 101 8.61 -14.69 1.25
C SER A 101 8.36 -13.66 0.13
N VAL A 102 7.46 -12.69 0.35
CA VAL A 102 7.23 -11.57 -0.58
C VAL A 102 8.13 -10.37 -0.24
N ALA A 103 8.27 -10.08 1.06
CA ALA A 103 9.07 -8.98 1.57
C ALA A 103 10.56 -9.13 1.26
N PHE A 104 11.09 -10.34 1.38
CA PHE A 104 12.52 -10.60 1.28
C PHE A 104 13.08 -10.35 -0.14
N PRO A 105 12.46 -10.83 -1.24
CA PRO A 105 12.88 -10.45 -2.58
C PRO A 105 12.76 -8.94 -2.85
N LEU A 106 11.70 -8.29 -2.34
CA LEU A 106 11.54 -6.84 -2.46
C LEU A 106 12.64 -6.08 -1.73
N PHE A 107 13.01 -6.53 -0.54
CA PHE A 107 14.13 -6.01 0.22
C PHE A 107 15.45 -6.17 -0.55
N LEU A 108 15.71 -7.33 -1.15
CA LEU A 108 16.91 -7.55 -1.96
C LEU A 108 16.94 -6.63 -3.18
N ILE A 109 15.80 -6.43 -3.85
CA ILE A 109 15.68 -5.47 -4.96
C ILE A 109 15.98 -4.05 -4.49
N GLN A 110 15.39 -3.62 -3.37
CA GLN A 110 15.64 -2.30 -2.80
C GLN A 110 17.10 -2.11 -2.39
N LEU A 111 17.73 -3.12 -1.80
CA LEU A 111 19.14 -3.12 -1.45
C LEU A 111 20.02 -3.00 -2.71
N ALA A 112 19.74 -3.81 -3.74
CA ALA A 112 20.45 -3.76 -5.01
C ALA A 112 20.30 -2.39 -5.68
N MET A 113 19.10 -1.81 -5.68
CA MET A 113 18.86 -0.46 -6.18
C MET A 113 19.62 0.60 -5.37
N GLY A 114 19.65 0.47 -4.04
CA GLY A 114 20.39 1.39 -3.18
C GLY A 114 21.91 1.39 -3.44
N VAL A 115 22.47 0.22 -3.76
CA VAL A 115 23.88 0.09 -4.17
C VAL A 115 24.09 0.59 -5.60
N ALA A 116 23.29 0.12 -6.56
CA ALA A 116 23.45 0.42 -7.99
C ALA A 116 23.23 1.90 -8.35
N PHE A 117 22.45 2.64 -7.55
CA PHE A 117 22.17 4.06 -7.74
C PHE A 117 22.73 4.94 -6.61
N ALA A 118 23.74 4.44 -5.86
CA ALA A 118 24.35 5.19 -4.77
C ALA A 118 24.92 6.53 -5.26
N PRO A 119 24.71 7.66 -4.54
CA PRO A 119 25.11 9.00 -4.98
C PRO A 119 26.61 9.21 -5.26
N GLY A 120 27.47 8.26 -4.93
CA GLY A 120 28.93 8.38 -5.05
C GLY A 120 29.55 7.84 -6.35
N GLU A 121 28.89 6.90 -7.06
CA GLU A 121 29.54 6.20 -8.18
C GLU A 121 29.41 6.92 -9.53
N PHE A 122 28.44 7.83 -9.66
CA PHE A 122 28.22 8.59 -10.91
C PHE A 122 28.90 9.96 -10.92
N ALA A 123 29.55 10.38 -9.83
CA ALA A 123 30.17 11.70 -9.73
C ALA A 123 31.63 11.76 -10.22
N SER A 124 32.29 10.62 -10.47
CA SER A 124 33.74 10.57 -10.73
C SER A 124 34.17 10.75 -12.20
N ASN A 125 33.23 10.78 -13.15
CA ASN A 125 33.56 10.97 -14.57
C ASN A 125 33.07 12.36 -15.00
N GLY A 126 33.95 13.35 -14.90
CA GLY A 126 33.64 14.76 -15.15
C GLY A 126 32.87 15.01 -16.46
N GLY A 127 31.70 15.64 -16.34
CA GLY A 127 30.90 16.13 -17.46
C GLY A 127 29.41 15.87 -17.29
N ALA A 128 28.68 16.88 -16.78
CA ALA A 128 27.23 16.92 -16.54
C ALA A 128 26.68 15.89 -15.53
N SER A 129 26.05 16.37 -14.46
CA SER A 129 25.39 15.54 -13.42
C SER A 129 24.61 14.35 -14.02
N PRO A 130 25.03 13.09 -13.80
CA PRO A 130 24.28 11.91 -14.25
C PRO A 130 23.08 11.56 -13.36
N VAL A 131 22.88 12.37 -12.31
CA VAL A 131 21.80 12.27 -11.32
C VAL A 131 20.39 12.17 -11.94
N PRO A 132 20.04 12.82 -13.07
CA PRO A 132 18.67 12.77 -13.62
C PRO A 132 18.27 11.38 -14.15
N PHE A 133 19.15 10.68 -14.86
CA PHE A 133 18.80 9.39 -15.48
C PHE A 133 18.74 8.26 -14.46
N ALA A 134 19.75 8.15 -13.58
CA ALA A 134 19.78 7.16 -12.50
C ALA A 134 18.55 7.29 -11.59
N LEU A 135 18.20 8.51 -11.19
CA LEU A 135 17.00 8.80 -10.40
C LEU A 135 15.72 8.45 -11.16
N ALA A 136 15.60 8.84 -12.44
CA ALA A 136 14.44 8.53 -13.26
C ALA A 136 14.23 7.02 -13.41
N LEU A 137 15.31 6.27 -13.65
CA LEU A 137 15.27 4.81 -13.76
C LEU A 137 14.88 4.16 -12.43
N GLN A 138 15.45 4.63 -11.31
CA GLN A 138 15.10 4.16 -9.97
C GLN A 138 13.60 4.37 -9.68
N LEU A 139 13.08 5.57 -9.96
CA LEU A 139 11.66 5.89 -9.78
C LEU A 139 10.76 5.06 -10.71
N PHE A 140 11.18 4.82 -11.95
CA PHE A 140 10.45 3.98 -12.89
C PHE A 140 10.35 2.53 -12.40
N ILE A 141 11.46 1.97 -11.91
CA ILE A 141 11.49 0.60 -11.35
C ILE A 141 10.60 0.53 -10.10
N GLN A 142 10.68 1.51 -9.20
CA GLN A 142 9.81 1.58 -8.01
C GLN A 142 8.34 1.66 -8.39
N LEU A 143 7.99 2.51 -9.36
CA LEU A 143 6.63 2.63 -9.87
C LEU A 143 6.14 1.30 -10.45
N LEU A 144 6.96 0.61 -11.24
CA LEU A 144 6.62 -0.68 -11.82
C LEU A 144 6.38 -1.74 -10.74
N ILE A 145 7.27 -1.81 -9.74
CA ILE A 145 7.13 -2.70 -8.58
C ILE A 145 5.82 -2.41 -7.85
N VAL A 146 5.55 -1.14 -7.53
CA VAL A 146 4.35 -0.75 -6.80
C VAL A 146 3.09 -1.07 -7.60
N ILE A 147 3.06 -0.80 -8.90
CA ILE A 147 1.88 -1.10 -9.74
C ILE A 147 1.66 -2.62 -9.86
N LEU A 148 2.69 -3.38 -10.23
CA LEU A 148 2.57 -4.81 -10.52
C LEU A 148 2.34 -5.66 -9.26
N LEU A 149 2.92 -5.23 -8.13
CA LEU A 149 2.84 -5.95 -6.87
C LEU A 149 1.86 -5.30 -5.88
N ASN A 150 1.13 -4.25 -6.27
CA ASN A 150 0.12 -3.63 -5.40
C ASN A 150 -0.88 -4.65 -4.82
N PRO A 151 -1.44 -5.59 -5.63
CA PRO A 151 -2.34 -6.62 -5.11
C PRO A 151 -1.64 -7.82 -4.44
N ALA A 152 -0.30 -7.85 -4.33
CA ALA A 152 0.41 -9.04 -3.86
C ALA A 152 0.00 -9.46 -2.45
N ILE A 153 -0.29 -8.49 -1.59
CA ILE A 153 -0.84 -8.76 -0.27
C ILE A 153 -2.24 -9.35 -0.35
N GLU A 154 -3.13 -8.79 -1.16
CA GLU A 154 -4.49 -9.32 -1.30
C GLU A 154 -4.47 -10.75 -1.85
N VAL A 155 -3.61 -11.02 -2.83
CA VAL A 155 -3.35 -12.36 -3.36
C VAL A 155 -2.93 -13.28 -2.22
N LEU A 156 -1.92 -12.91 -1.45
CA LEU A 156 -1.36 -13.73 -0.38
C LEU A 156 -2.40 -14.02 0.71
N LEU A 157 -3.17 -13.01 1.11
CA LEU A 157 -4.17 -13.12 2.16
C LEU A 157 -5.37 -13.98 1.75
N LEU A 158 -5.73 -14.02 0.47
CA LEU A 158 -6.98 -14.64 0.01
C LEU A 158 -6.77 -15.97 -0.70
N SER A 159 -5.66 -16.14 -1.41
CA SER A 159 -5.40 -17.33 -2.22
C SER A 159 -4.54 -18.39 -1.53
N GLN A 160 -4.02 -18.10 -0.33
CA GLN A 160 -3.05 -18.93 0.40
C GLN A 160 -1.81 -19.31 -0.43
N THR A 161 -1.54 -18.60 -1.53
CA THR A 161 -0.32 -18.76 -2.32
C THR A 161 0.85 -18.05 -1.64
N GLN A 162 2.04 -18.65 -1.67
CA GLN A 162 3.23 -18.15 -0.98
C GLN A 162 4.32 -17.75 -1.98
N GLY A 163 5.18 -16.82 -1.57
CA GLY A 163 6.40 -16.44 -2.27
C GLY A 163 6.19 -15.91 -3.68
N VAL A 164 6.98 -16.43 -4.61
CA VAL A 164 7.04 -15.97 -6.01
C VAL A 164 5.72 -16.20 -6.74
N ASP A 165 4.95 -17.24 -6.37
CA ASP A 165 3.66 -17.51 -6.98
C ASP A 165 2.64 -16.41 -6.67
N ALA A 166 2.68 -15.85 -5.47
CA ALA A 166 1.85 -14.71 -5.09
C ALA A 166 2.20 -13.47 -5.92
N MET A 167 3.50 -13.22 -6.15
CA MET A 167 3.96 -12.14 -7.04
C MET A 167 3.50 -12.36 -8.49
N ALA A 168 3.65 -13.58 -9.02
CA ALA A 168 3.24 -13.90 -10.38
C ALA A 168 1.72 -13.78 -10.57
N ARG A 169 0.93 -14.20 -9.57
CA ARG A 169 -0.53 -14.04 -9.59
C ARG A 169 -0.94 -12.59 -9.45
N SER A 170 -0.24 -11.79 -8.64
CA SER A 170 -0.40 -10.34 -8.58
C SER A 170 -0.19 -9.69 -9.95
N MET A 171 0.90 -10.02 -10.64
CA MET A 171 1.17 -9.49 -11.98
C MET A 171 0.07 -9.85 -12.98
N ARG A 172 -0.37 -11.12 -13.00
CA ARG A 172 -1.48 -11.56 -13.87
C ARG A 172 -2.76 -10.79 -13.57
N PHE A 173 -3.09 -10.61 -12.30
CA PHE A 173 -4.27 -9.86 -11.88
C PHE A 173 -4.20 -8.40 -12.37
N VAL A 174 -3.06 -7.73 -12.22
CA VAL A 174 -2.88 -6.35 -12.69
C VAL A 174 -3.00 -6.27 -14.20
N ILE A 175 -2.35 -7.16 -14.95
CA ILE A 175 -2.44 -7.18 -16.42
C ILE A 175 -3.92 -7.28 -16.88
N GLU A 176 -4.74 -8.03 -16.15
CA GLU A 176 -6.16 -8.20 -16.48
C GLU A 176 -7.07 -7.07 -15.99
N ASN A 177 -6.74 -6.40 -14.88
CA ASN A 177 -7.66 -5.50 -14.16
C ASN A 177 -7.00 -4.19 -13.68
N TRP A 178 -5.87 -3.75 -14.25
CA TRP A 178 -5.12 -2.59 -13.74
C TRP A 178 -5.96 -1.31 -13.65
N ILE A 179 -6.86 -1.08 -14.62
CA ILE A 179 -7.72 0.11 -14.64
C ILE A 179 -8.69 0.05 -13.46
N GLU A 180 -9.47 -1.04 -13.37
CA GLU A 180 -10.43 -1.22 -12.30
C GLU A 180 -9.76 -1.23 -10.93
N TRP A 181 -8.57 -1.82 -10.81
CA TRP A 181 -7.83 -1.92 -9.55
C TRP A 181 -7.29 -0.58 -9.06
N LEU A 182 -6.76 0.26 -9.96
CA LEU A 182 -6.12 1.52 -9.59
C LEU A 182 -7.12 2.67 -9.41
N ILE A 183 -8.32 2.61 -10.02
CA ILE A 183 -9.33 3.67 -9.91
C ILE A 183 -9.63 4.07 -8.45
N PRO A 184 -9.92 3.15 -7.51
CA PRO A 184 -10.22 3.52 -6.14
C PRO A 184 -9.05 4.19 -5.43
N PHE A 185 -7.84 3.72 -5.70
CA PHE A 185 -6.63 4.30 -5.13
C PHE A 185 -6.40 5.73 -5.65
N ILE A 186 -6.51 5.93 -6.96
CA ILE A 186 -6.39 7.24 -7.60
C ILE A 186 -7.49 8.18 -7.08
N ALA A 187 -8.74 7.72 -7.00
CA ALA A 187 -9.85 8.52 -6.49
C ALA A 187 -9.63 8.95 -5.03
N LEU A 188 -9.12 8.05 -4.18
CA LEU A 188 -8.80 8.35 -2.79
C LEU A 188 -7.63 9.34 -2.67
N MET A 189 -6.66 9.27 -3.59
CA MET A 189 -5.48 10.13 -3.65
C MET A 189 -5.67 11.41 -4.48
N ALA A 190 -6.78 11.56 -5.20
CA ALA A 190 -7.02 12.75 -6.01
C ALA A 190 -7.01 14.05 -5.18
N PRO A 191 -7.65 14.12 -3.98
CA PRO A 191 -7.55 15.30 -3.12
C PRO A 191 -6.10 15.59 -2.72
N ALA A 192 -5.29 14.54 -2.57
CA ALA A 192 -3.90 14.66 -2.21
C ALA A 192 -3.05 15.31 -3.29
N LEU A 193 -3.20 14.79 -4.51
CA LEU A 193 -2.55 15.33 -5.68
C LEU A 193 -3.00 16.77 -5.93
N LEU A 194 -4.30 17.06 -5.82
CA LEU A 194 -4.86 18.40 -5.98
C LEU A 194 -4.34 19.40 -4.95
N PHE A 195 -4.17 18.99 -3.69
CA PHE A 195 -3.61 19.85 -2.65
C PHE A 195 -2.11 20.09 -2.85
N ALA A 196 -1.35 19.04 -3.17
CA ALA A 196 0.10 19.12 -3.36
C ALA A 196 0.50 19.95 -4.59
N THR A 197 -0.23 19.83 -5.70
CA THR A 197 0.08 20.58 -6.94
C THR A 197 -0.73 21.87 -7.08
N GLY A 198 -1.80 22.03 -6.31
CA GLY A 198 -2.81 23.07 -6.50
C GLY A 198 -3.68 22.85 -7.75
N LEU A 199 -4.89 23.41 -7.76
CA LEU A 199 -5.79 23.37 -8.93
C LEU A 199 -5.14 24.02 -10.16
N ARG A 200 -4.34 25.07 -9.94
CA ARG A 200 -3.55 25.75 -10.98
C ARG A 200 -2.42 24.88 -11.54
N GLY A 201 -1.74 24.08 -10.72
CA GLY A 201 -0.72 23.14 -11.20
C GLY A 201 -1.31 22.01 -12.05
N LEU A 202 -2.52 21.56 -11.73
CA LEU A 202 -3.20 20.52 -12.51
C LEU A 202 -3.78 21.01 -13.85
N LEU A 203 -4.21 22.28 -13.93
CA LEU A 203 -4.91 22.83 -15.10
C LEU A 203 -4.08 23.79 -15.97
N ILE A 204 -3.02 24.43 -15.43
CA ILE A 204 -2.35 25.58 -16.07
C ILE A 204 -0.81 25.43 -16.11
N SER A 205 -0.19 24.64 -15.23
CA SER A 205 1.29 24.64 -15.08
C SER A 205 1.90 23.24 -15.13
N ALA A 206 2.58 22.94 -16.25
CA ALA A 206 3.50 21.82 -16.47
C ALA A 206 2.95 20.40 -16.17
N PRO A 207 2.55 19.63 -17.21
CA PRO A 207 2.22 18.20 -17.09
C PRO A 207 3.26 17.38 -16.32
N GLU A 208 4.51 17.81 -16.37
CA GLU A 208 5.65 17.24 -15.65
C GLU A 208 5.46 17.28 -14.13
N ALA A 209 4.94 18.37 -13.55
CA ALA A 209 4.72 18.49 -12.11
C ALA A 209 3.67 17.49 -11.60
N PHE A 210 2.62 17.27 -12.39
CA PHE A 210 1.59 16.26 -12.10
C PHE A 210 2.15 14.84 -12.20
N VAL A 211 2.94 14.54 -13.23
CA VAL A 211 3.61 13.24 -13.37
C VAL A 211 4.57 12.99 -12.21
N ILE A 212 5.38 13.98 -11.82
CA ILE A 212 6.30 13.89 -10.68
C ILE A 212 5.52 13.67 -9.38
N ALA A 213 4.39 14.36 -9.17
CA ALA A 213 3.56 14.17 -7.98
C ALA A 213 2.96 12.75 -7.91
N ILE A 214 2.46 12.21 -9.03
CA ILE A 214 1.98 10.83 -9.12
C ILE A 214 3.14 9.86 -8.85
N VAL A 215 4.26 10.00 -9.55
CA VAL A 215 5.42 9.13 -9.38
C VAL A 215 5.91 9.16 -7.94
N GLY A 216 6.00 10.33 -7.31
CA GLY A 216 6.39 10.50 -5.92
C GLY A 216 5.42 9.81 -4.95
N LEU A 217 4.11 9.95 -5.18
CA LEU A 217 3.08 9.31 -4.35
C LEU A 217 3.14 7.78 -4.46
N PHE A 218 3.22 7.25 -5.67
CA PHE A 218 3.34 5.81 -5.89
C PHE A 218 4.68 5.26 -5.36
N SER A 219 5.78 5.98 -5.53
CA SER A 219 7.10 5.57 -5.01
C SER A 219 7.17 5.59 -3.47
N ALA A 220 6.33 6.40 -2.82
CA ALA A 220 6.18 6.40 -1.36
C ALA A 220 5.28 5.27 -0.82
N THR A 221 4.72 4.45 -1.72
CA THR A 221 3.85 3.31 -1.37
C THR A 221 4.70 2.11 -1.02
N ASP A 222 4.46 1.54 0.16
CA ASP A 222 4.98 0.23 0.49
C ASP A 222 4.08 -0.84 -0.14
N VAL A 223 4.66 -1.76 -0.90
CA VAL A 223 3.95 -2.90 -1.51
C VAL A 223 3.27 -3.75 -0.44
N LEU A 224 3.92 -3.92 0.71
CA LEU A 224 3.40 -4.69 1.83
C LEU A 224 2.45 -3.89 2.72
N LEU A 225 2.31 -2.58 2.48
CA LEU A 225 1.39 -1.73 3.22
C LEU A 225 0.85 -0.61 2.29
N PRO A 226 -0.01 -0.93 1.29
CA PRO A 226 -0.39 0.03 0.24
C PRO A 226 -1.22 1.23 0.72
N ILE A 227 -1.69 1.15 1.96
CA ILE A 227 -2.34 2.19 2.76
C ILE A 227 -1.40 3.35 3.16
N THR A 228 -0.08 3.14 3.10
CA THR A 228 0.93 4.07 3.61
C THR A 228 0.83 5.48 3.03
N PRO A 229 0.64 5.67 1.70
CA PRO A 229 0.45 6.99 1.11
C PRO A 229 -0.80 7.70 1.62
N VAL A 230 -1.89 6.94 1.82
CA VAL A 230 -3.15 7.47 2.36
C VAL A 230 -2.92 8.06 3.74
N VAL A 231 -2.31 7.27 4.64
CA VAL A 231 -2.04 7.70 6.01
C VAL A 231 -1.05 8.85 6.05
N LYS A 232 0.07 8.75 5.32
CA LYS A 232 1.11 9.79 5.27
C LYS A 232 0.58 11.10 4.73
N TRP A 233 -0.21 11.07 3.66
CA TRP A 233 -0.76 12.29 3.08
C TRP A 233 -1.71 13.02 4.03
N TRP A 234 -2.62 12.29 4.69
CA TRP A 234 -3.54 12.87 5.66
C TRP A 234 -2.80 13.52 6.82
N LEU A 235 -1.72 12.89 7.29
CA LEU A 235 -0.87 13.46 8.34
C LEU A 235 -0.17 14.74 7.85
N VAL A 236 0.51 14.70 6.70
CA VAL A 236 1.29 15.84 6.19
C VAL A 236 0.40 17.04 5.84
N SER A 237 -0.75 16.82 5.20
CA SER A 237 -1.62 17.91 4.71
C SER A 237 -2.29 18.72 5.82
N LEU A 238 -2.30 18.18 7.04
CA LEU A 238 -2.92 18.81 8.20
C LEU A 238 -1.88 19.37 9.18
N GLY A 239 -0.63 19.51 8.73
CA GLY A 239 0.46 20.05 9.51
C GLY A 239 0.98 19.10 10.60
N ALA A 240 0.63 17.81 10.53
CA ALA A 240 1.15 16.80 11.44
C ALA A 240 2.57 16.40 11.01
N SER A 241 3.58 16.78 11.79
CA SER A 241 4.89 16.12 11.70
C SER A 241 4.87 14.88 12.60
N LEU A 242 5.23 13.72 12.06
CA LEU A 242 5.48 12.48 12.82
C LEU A 242 6.80 12.56 13.63
N SER A 243 7.31 13.77 13.90
CA SER A 243 8.49 13.93 14.74
C SER A 243 8.14 13.58 16.18
N PRO A 244 9.08 13.06 17.00
CA PRO A 244 8.88 12.87 18.43
C PRO A 244 8.49 14.17 19.17
N ALA A 245 8.81 15.33 18.59
CA ALA A 245 8.43 16.67 19.05
C ALA A 245 7.17 17.23 18.35
N GLY A 246 6.38 16.36 17.70
CA GLY A 246 5.26 16.72 16.86
C GLY A 246 4.19 17.54 17.58
N ASN A 247 3.59 18.47 16.85
CA ASN A 247 2.53 19.34 17.32
C ASN A 247 1.31 18.50 17.77
N LEU A 248 0.67 18.83 18.91
CA LEU A 248 -0.50 18.09 19.46
C LEU A 248 -1.62 17.90 18.42
N LEU A 249 -1.77 18.87 17.51
CA LEU A 249 -2.69 18.81 16.37
C LEU A 249 -2.40 17.61 15.46
N GLY A 250 -1.14 17.25 15.26
CA GLY A 250 -0.75 16.11 14.44
C GLY A 250 -1.12 14.76 15.05
N MET A 251 -1.12 14.66 16.38
CA MET A 251 -1.60 13.46 17.08
C MET A 251 -3.11 13.29 16.96
N LEU A 252 -3.88 14.38 16.91
CA LEU A 252 -5.33 14.32 16.71
C LEU A 252 -5.71 13.74 15.34
N TRP A 253 -4.91 14.02 14.31
CA TRP A 253 -5.14 13.53 12.95
C TRP A 253 -4.73 12.07 12.72
N LEU A 254 -4.00 11.48 13.67
CA LEU A 254 -3.58 10.09 13.58
C LEU A 254 -4.78 9.13 13.60
N ILE A 255 -5.78 9.38 14.46
CA ILE A 255 -6.95 8.50 14.57
C ILE A 255 -7.76 8.47 13.27
N PRO A 256 -8.18 9.62 12.67
CA PRO A 256 -8.84 9.63 11.36
C PRO A 256 -8.01 8.94 10.27
N ALA A 257 -6.69 9.15 10.24
CA ALA A 257 -5.81 8.53 9.25
C ALA A 257 -5.79 7.00 9.39
N LEU A 258 -5.70 6.48 10.62
CA LEU A 258 -5.76 5.03 10.88
C LEU A 258 -7.14 4.45 10.57
N VAL A 259 -8.22 5.17 10.86
CA VAL A 259 -9.59 4.75 10.51
C VAL A 259 -9.77 4.66 9.01
N LEU A 260 -9.40 5.71 8.26
CA LEU A 260 -9.48 5.71 6.81
C LEU A 260 -8.60 4.63 6.21
N GLY A 261 -7.42 4.44 6.80
CA GLY A 261 -6.54 3.37 6.44
C GLY A 261 -7.21 2.01 6.60
N ALA A 262 -7.59 1.63 7.83
CA ALA A 262 -8.25 0.36 8.12
C ALA A 262 -9.45 0.10 7.19
N TRP A 263 -10.27 1.15 6.97
CA TRP A 263 -11.37 1.11 6.01
C TRP A 263 -10.90 0.77 4.60
N PHE A 264 -9.87 1.46 4.10
CA PHE A 264 -9.34 1.25 2.75
C PHE A 264 -8.76 -0.15 2.56
N GLN A 265 -8.06 -0.69 3.57
CA GLN A 265 -7.50 -2.04 3.48
C GLN A 265 -8.61 -3.11 3.49
N LEU A 266 -9.66 -2.94 4.30
CA LEU A 266 -10.84 -3.81 4.24
C LEU A 266 -11.51 -3.71 2.87
N PHE A 267 -11.72 -2.49 2.36
CA PHE A 267 -12.28 -2.25 1.03
C PHE A 267 -11.48 -2.98 -0.06
N ARG A 268 -10.15 -2.88 -0.05
CA ARG A 268 -9.28 -3.53 -1.04
C ARG A 268 -9.44 -5.05 -1.05
N LEU A 269 -9.63 -5.69 0.11
CA LEU A 269 -9.84 -7.14 0.19
C LEU A 269 -11.17 -7.56 -0.44
N HIS A 270 -12.27 -6.86 -0.15
CA HIS A 270 -13.57 -7.15 -0.77
C HIS A 270 -13.54 -6.86 -2.28
N TYR A 271 -12.88 -5.77 -2.67
CA TYR A 271 -12.78 -5.35 -4.06
C TYR A 271 -11.89 -6.26 -4.90
N TYR A 272 -10.80 -6.79 -4.33
CA TYR A 272 -9.97 -7.78 -4.99
C TYR A 272 -10.77 -9.04 -5.32
N GLN A 273 -11.56 -9.55 -4.36
CA GLN A 273 -12.38 -10.75 -4.56
C GLN A 273 -13.43 -10.57 -5.65
N SER A 274 -14.08 -9.40 -5.72
CA SER A 274 -15.09 -9.14 -6.75
C SER A 274 -14.49 -9.05 -8.15
N LEU A 275 -13.27 -8.52 -8.28
CA LEU A 275 -12.54 -8.45 -9.55
C LEU A 275 -11.97 -9.82 -9.96
N GLU A 276 -11.41 -10.58 -9.03
CA GLU A 276 -10.83 -11.91 -9.31
C GLU A 276 -11.91 -12.89 -9.83
N GLY A 277 -13.11 -12.85 -9.26
CA GLY A 277 -14.25 -13.66 -9.72
C GLY A 277 -14.88 -13.20 -11.04
N SER A 278 -14.49 -12.04 -11.58
CA SER A 278 -15.08 -11.42 -12.76
C SER A 278 -14.06 -11.16 -13.88
N SER A 279 -13.16 -12.11 -14.12
CA SER A 279 -12.11 -11.98 -15.16
C SER A 279 -12.66 -11.45 -16.50
N ARG A 280 -11.83 -10.69 -17.22
CA ARG A 280 -12.17 -10.16 -18.55
C ARG A 280 -12.57 -11.30 -19.51
N ARG A 281 -11.97 -12.49 -19.37
CA ARG A 281 -12.31 -13.70 -20.14
C ARG A 281 -13.68 -14.27 -19.79
N SER A 282 -14.05 -14.35 -18.52
CA SER A 282 -15.40 -14.77 -18.12
C SER A 282 -16.47 -13.77 -18.55
N ARG A 283 -16.16 -12.46 -18.57
CA ARG A 283 -17.03 -11.41 -19.12
C ARG A 283 -17.22 -11.58 -20.63
N ILE A 284 -16.15 -11.80 -21.39
CA ILE A 284 -16.22 -12.05 -22.85
C ILE A 284 -16.97 -13.34 -23.16
N PHE A 285 -16.77 -14.40 -22.38
CA PHE A 285 -17.44 -15.68 -22.57
C PHE A 285 -18.95 -15.58 -22.29
N ARG A 286 -19.35 -14.93 -21.19
CA ARG A 286 -20.78 -14.65 -20.90
C ARG A 286 -21.41 -13.76 -21.97
N ALA A 287 -20.69 -12.77 -22.48
CA ALA A 287 -21.17 -11.93 -23.57
C ALA A 287 -21.37 -12.69 -24.89
N LYS A 288 -20.61 -13.77 -25.13
CA LYS A 288 -20.78 -14.66 -26.30
C LYS A 288 -21.89 -15.71 -26.14
N GLN A 289 -22.29 -16.05 -24.92
CA GLN A 289 -23.37 -17.00 -24.66
C GLN A 289 -24.74 -16.34 -24.48
N GLY A 290 -24.78 -15.01 -24.27
CA GLY A 290 -25.99 -14.23 -24.05
C GLY A 290 -26.42 -13.33 -25.22
N GLY A 291 -25.85 -13.52 -26.42
CA GLY A 291 -26.24 -12.85 -27.66
C GLY A 291 -26.47 -13.87 -28.76
#